data_AF-A0AAU3RUI6-F1
#
_entry.id   AF-A0AAU3RUI6-F1
#
_cell.length_a   1.000
_cell.length_b   1.000
_cell.length_c   1.000
_cell.angle_alpha   90.00
_cell.angle_beta   90.00
_cell.angle_gamma   90.00
#
_symmetry.space_group_name_H-M   'P 1'
#
loop_
_entity.id
_entity.type
_entity.pdbx_description
1 polymer ?
#
loop_
_entity_poly.entity_id
_entity_poly.type
_entity_poly.pdbx_seq_one_letter_code
_entity_poly.pdbx_strand_id
1 'polypeptide(L)'
;MIEKLQAHYGFSRMPFGRDLAPGMLHRHASHNEAVARITWCISERSIGVVTGEVGAGKTVSVRTVLHGIDPSKHTVIYLPNPMIGVRGIHEAIVTAFGQQPSHLGSRLTAQTGLALAAEREERGRTPVLVLDEAHLLSYEQLEAIRMLTNTAMDQDSPLSCLLVGQPTLRRTMKLAVLAALEQRTALRYTMPGMTASETGS
;
A
#
# COMPACT_ATOMS: atom_id res chain seq x y z
N MET A 1 -30.28 16.33 -2.61
CA MET A 1 -30.60 15.09 -3.36
C MET A 1 -30.23 13.83 -2.57
N ILE A 2 -29.03 13.76 -1.97
CA ILE A 2 -28.57 12.65 -1.11
C ILE A 2 -29.37 12.53 0.20
N GLU A 3 -29.73 13.64 0.84
CA GLU A 3 -30.53 13.65 2.09
C GLU A 3 -31.94 13.10 1.90
N LYS A 4 -32.57 13.31 0.73
CA LYS A 4 -33.88 12.73 0.41
C LYS A 4 -33.81 11.20 0.29
N LEU A 5 -32.70 10.65 -0.20
CA LEU A 5 -32.47 9.20 -0.29
C LEU A 5 -32.22 8.59 1.09
N GLN A 6 -31.45 9.27 1.95
CA GLN A 6 -31.21 8.83 3.34
C GLN A 6 -32.51 8.77 4.14
N ALA A 7 -33.36 9.81 4.03
CA ALA A 7 -34.66 9.84 4.70
C ALA A 7 -35.66 8.82 4.13
N HIS A 8 -35.66 8.57 2.81
CA HIS A 8 -36.59 7.63 2.17
C HIS A 8 -36.31 6.17 2.54
N TYR A 9 -35.03 5.80 2.74
CA TYR A 9 -34.62 4.44 3.10
C TYR A 9 -34.23 4.27 4.59
N GLY A 10 -34.39 5.31 5.41
CA GLY A 10 -34.12 5.25 6.86
C GLY A 10 -32.64 5.12 7.24
N PHE A 11 -31.71 5.54 6.36
CA PHE A 11 -30.29 5.48 6.65
C PHE A 11 -29.81 6.70 7.45
N SER A 12 -29.12 6.46 8.57
CA SER A 12 -28.52 7.51 9.40
C SER A 12 -27.28 8.17 8.80
N ARG A 13 -26.70 7.57 7.74
CA ARG A 13 -25.58 8.10 6.94
C ARG A 13 -25.58 7.47 5.56
N MET A 14 -24.76 7.98 4.63
CA MET A 14 -24.67 7.41 3.28
C MET A 14 -24.15 5.95 3.33
N PRO A 15 -24.97 4.95 2.96
CA PRO A 15 -24.63 3.53 3.15
C PRO A 15 -23.55 3.02 2.19
N PHE A 16 -23.29 3.73 1.09
CA PHE A 16 -22.28 3.41 0.07
C PHE A 16 -21.23 4.52 -0.09
N GLY A 17 -20.98 5.29 0.97
CA GLY A 17 -19.98 6.34 0.96
C GLY A 17 -18.56 5.78 0.79
N ARG A 18 -17.67 6.53 0.13
CA ARG A 18 -16.24 6.16 0.02
C ARG A 18 -15.54 6.08 1.38
N ASP A 19 -16.14 6.63 2.44
CA ASP A 19 -15.59 6.71 3.81
C ASP A 19 -16.27 5.74 4.79
N LEU A 20 -16.82 4.62 4.28
CA LEU A 20 -17.36 3.57 5.15
C LEU A 20 -16.28 3.07 6.12
N ALA A 21 -16.61 3.13 7.41
CA ALA A 21 -15.78 2.56 8.46
C ALA A 21 -15.59 1.05 8.22
N PRO A 22 -14.41 0.47 8.50
CA PRO A 22 -14.12 -0.93 8.18
C PRO A 22 -15.13 -1.94 8.74
N GLY A 23 -15.76 -1.64 9.88
CA GLY A 23 -16.82 -2.46 10.48
C GLY A 23 -18.15 -2.48 9.72
N MET A 24 -18.34 -1.60 8.72
CA MET A 24 -19.52 -1.54 7.86
C MET A 24 -19.26 -2.06 6.44
N LEU A 25 -18.07 -2.62 6.20
CA LEU A 25 -17.75 -3.26 4.94
C LEU A 25 -18.34 -4.67 4.91
N HIS A 26 -18.98 -5.01 3.81
CA HIS A 26 -19.45 -6.37 3.59
C HIS A 26 -18.25 -7.32 3.48
N ARG A 27 -18.13 -8.25 4.44
CA ARG A 27 -16.98 -9.14 4.55
C ARG A 27 -17.17 -10.35 3.64
N HIS A 28 -16.41 -10.39 2.55
CA HIS A 28 -16.32 -11.56 1.68
C HIS A 28 -15.03 -12.35 1.92
N ALA A 29 -15.01 -13.61 1.50
CA ALA A 29 -13.87 -14.51 1.73
C ALA A 29 -12.56 -13.94 1.14
N SER A 30 -12.63 -13.35 -0.06
CA SER A 30 -11.49 -12.70 -0.73
C SER A 30 -10.98 -11.47 0.03
N HIS A 31 -11.86 -10.68 0.63
CA HIS A 31 -11.48 -9.54 1.46
C HIS A 31 -10.75 -9.98 2.74
N ASN A 32 -11.29 -10.98 3.44
CA ASN A 32 -10.67 -11.50 4.66
C ASN A 32 -9.30 -12.12 4.36
N GLU A 33 -9.18 -12.85 3.26
CA GLU A 33 -7.91 -13.40 2.80
C GLU A 33 -6.91 -12.29 2.47
N ALA A 34 -7.33 -11.25 1.76
CA ALA A 34 -6.48 -10.10 1.47
C ALA A 34 -6.01 -9.40 2.75
N VAL A 35 -6.91 -9.16 3.71
CA VAL A 35 -6.58 -8.56 5.01
C VAL A 35 -5.55 -9.41 5.75
N ALA A 36 -5.73 -10.72 5.83
CA ALA A 36 -4.79 -11.63 6.49
C ALA A 36 -3.41 -11.61 5.81
N ARG A 37 -3.37 -11.73 4.48
CA ARG A 37 -2.15 -11.72 3.68
C ARG A 37 -1.38 -10.40 3.79
N ILE A 38 -2.08 -9.27 3.67
CA ILE A 38 -1.47 -7.93 3.78
C ILE A 38 -0.93 -7.73 5.21
N THR A 39 -1.67 -8.13 6.25
CA THR A 39 -1.22 -8.04 7.64
C THR A 39 0.07 -8.83 7.85
N TRP A 40 0.14 -10.06 7.32
CA TRP A 40 1.37 -10.86 7.35
C TRP A 40 2.53 -10.20 6.60
N CYS A 41 2.27 -9.62 5.43
CA CYS A 41 3.30 -8.91 4.65
C CYS A 41 3.89 -7.71 5.41
N ILE A 42 3.06 -7.02 6.20
CA ILE A 42 3.50 -5.91 7.06
C ILE A 42 4.34 -6.44 8.22
N SER A 43 3.91 -7.51 8.90
CA SER A 43 4.67 -8.08 10.01
C SER A 43 6.03 -8.65 9.58
N GLU A 44 6.10 -9.26 8.40
CA GLU A 44 7.35 -9.77 7.81
C GLU A 44 8.20 -8.67 7.15
N ARG A 45 7.78 -7.40 7.21
CA ARG A 45 8.51 -6.26 6.63
C ARG A 45 8.89 -6.49 5.16
N SER A 46 8.00 -7.16 4.44
CA SER A 46 8.25 -7.66 3.10
C SER A 46 7.60 -6.80 2.03
N ILE A 47 7.95 -7.06 0.78
CA ILE A 47 7.25 -6.51 -0.39
C ILE A 47 6.05 -7.39 -0.71
N GLY A 48 4.89 -6.76 -0.87
CA GLY A 48 3.66 -7.39 -1.29
C GLY A 48 3.07 -6.76 -2.54
N VAL A 49 2.54 -7.59 -3.43
CA VAL A 49 1.82 -7.17 -4.63
C VAL A 49 0.38 -7.67 -4.53
N VAL A 50 -0.56 -6.73 -4.48
CA VAL A 50 -2.01 -7.01 -4.47
C VAL A 50 -2.63 -6.48 -5.75
N THR A 51 -3.19 -7.38 -6.54
CA THR A 51 -3.79 -7.07 -7.84
C THR A 51 -5.25 -7.49 -7.89
N GLY A 52 -6.00 -6.96 -8.85
CA GLY A 52 -7.42 -7.25 -9.03
C GLY A 52 -8.07 -6.19 -9.90
N GLU A 53 -9.24 -6.49 -10.46
CA GLU A 53 -9.95 -5.54 -11.33
C GLU A 53 -10.42 -4.30 -10.57
N VAL A 54 -10.82 -3.26 -11.31
CA VAL A 54 -11.46 -2.08 -10.73
C VAL A 54 -12.72 -2.51 -9.98
N GLY A 55 -12.92 -1.99 -8.77
CA GLY A 55 -14.05 -2.38 -7.92
C GLY A 55 -13.88 -3.69 -7.15
N ALA A 56 -12.78 -4.44 -7.31
CA ALA A 56 -12.57 -5.71 -6.60
C ALA A 56 -12.42 -5.58 -5.06
N GLY A 57 -12.32 -4.36 -4.51
CA GLY A 57 -12.17 -4.14 -3.06
C GLY A 57 -10.72 -4.07 -2.56
N LYS A 58 -9.75 -3.87 -3.47
CA LYS A 58 -8.31 -3.77 -3.13
C LYS A 58 -8.02 -2.67 -2.10
N THR A 59 -8.32 -1.41 -2.44
CA THR A 59 -8.12 -0.25 -1.56
C THR A 59 -8.89 -0.38 -0.25
N VAL A 60 -10.07 -1.00 -0.29
CA VAL A 60 -10.91 -1.28 0.89
C VAL A 60 -10.21 -2.25 1.85
N SER A 61 -9.59 -3.31 1.31
CA SER A 61 -8.82 -4.29 2.09
C SER A 61 -7.58 -3.68 2.71
N VAL A 62 -6.85 -2.89 1.93
CA VAL A 62 -5.67 -2.15 2.41
C VAL A 62 -6.04 -1.18 3.52
N ARG A 63 -7.10 -0.39 3.32
CA ARG A 63 -7.60 0.54 4.33
C ARG A 63 -7.99 -0.17 5.61
N THR A 64 -8.65 -1.32 5.51
CA THR A 64 -9.02 -2.13 6.68
C THR A 64 -7.80 -2.54 7.50
N VAL A 65 -6.71 -2.96 6.84
CA VAL A 65 -5.46 -3.28 7.51
C VAL A 65 -4.81 -2.04 8.12
N LEU A 66 -4.69 -0.94 7.38
CA LEU A 66 -4.04 0.29 7.86
C LEU A 66 -4.78 0.92 9.05
N HIS A 67 -6.10 0.73 9.16
CA HIS A 67 -6.86 1.12 10.36
C HIS A 67 -6.68 0.17 11.55
N GLY A 68 -6.33 -1.09 11.30
CA GLY A 68 -6.18 -2.13 12.33
C GLY A 68 -4.77 -2.24 12.90
N ILE A 69 -3.75 -1.72 12.22
CA ILE A 69 -2.36 -1.76 12.72
C ILE A 69 -2.15 -0.77 13.86
N ASP A 70 -1.30 -1.17 14.81
CA ASP A 70 -0.97 -0.38 15.99
C ASP A 70 -0.13 0.86 15.60
N PRO A 71 -0.64 2.09 15.77
CA PRO A 71 0.08 3.32 15.41
C PRO A 71 1.30 3.59 16.30
N SER A 72 1.41 2.93 17.45
CA SER A 72 2.63 3.00 18.28
C SER A 72 3.79 2.19 17.70
N LYS A 73 3.50 1.22 16.82
CA LYS A 73 4.45 0.29 16.20
C LYS A 73 4.66 0.51 14.70
N HIS A 74 3.82 1.31 14.05
CA HIS A 74 3.87 1.49 12.60
C HIS A 74 3.70 2.96 12.22
N THR A 75 4.39 3.36 11.16
CA THR A 75 4.21 4.67 10.52
C THR A 75 3.81 4.46 9.08
N VAL A 76 2.59 4.90 8.73
CA VAL A 76 1.97 4.64 7.43
C VAL A 76 2.30 5.77 6.45
N ILE A 77 2.78 5.39 5.26
CA ILE A 77 3.06 6.27 4.14
C ILE A 77 2.19 5.81 2.97
N TYR A 78 1.04 6.44 2.77
CA TYR A 78 0.09 6.09 1.73
C TYR A 78 0.19 7.03 0.53
N LEU A 79 0.50 6.48 -0.65
CA LEU A 79 0.58 7.18 -1.92
C LEU A 79 -0.58 6.75 -2.83
N PRO A 80 -1.70 7.49 -2.87
CA PRO A 80 -2.84 7.16 -3.73
C PRO A 80 -2.58 7.43 -5.22
N ASN A 81 -1.68 8.37 -5.53
CA ASN A 81 -1.25 8.67 -6.89
C ASN A 81 0.27 8.51 -6.98
N PRO A 82 0.76 7.43 -7.61
CA PRO A 82 2.18 7.14 -7.69
C PRO A 82 2.89 7.86 -8.86
N MET A 83 2.18 8.63 -9.71
CA MET A 83 2.74 9.32 -10.87
C MET A 83 3.50 10.61 -10.50
N ILE A 84 4.37 10.52 -9.49
CA ILE A 84 5.18 11.62 -8.94
C ILE A 84 6.69 11.46 -9.23
N GLY A 85 7.04 10.43 -10.01
CA GLY A 85 8.43 10.07 -10.30
C GLY A 85 9.18 9.49 -9.11
N VAL A 86 10.45 9.11 -9.31
CA VAL A 86 11.33 8.57 -8.26
C VAL A 86 11.54 9.61 -7.16
N ARG A 87 11.82 10.86 -7.56
CA ARG A 87 12.00 11.98 -6.63
C ARG A 87 10.79 12.15 -5.72
N GLY A 88 9.57 12.17 -6.28
CA GLY A 88 8.36 12.36 -5.49
C GLY A 88 8.13 11.27 -4.46
N ILE A 89 8.49 10.01 -4.76
CA ILE A 89 8.42 8.91 -3.78
C ILE A 89 9.31 9.22 -2.56
N HIS A 90 10.56 9.63 -2.80
CA HIS A 90 11.47 10.02 -1.73
C HIS A 90 10.99 11.24 -0.95
N GLU A 91 10.51 12.29 -1.63
CA GLU A 91 9.96 13.48 -0.98
C GLU A 91 8.77 13.14 -0.09
N ALA A 92 7.88 12.26 -0.54
CA ALA A 92 6.72 11.84 0.23
C ALA A 92 7.12 11.04 1.48
N ILE A 93 8.12 10.16 1.38
CA ILE A 93 8.64 9.41 2.54
C ILE A 93 9.25 10.37 3.57
N VAL A 94 10.14 11.27 3.14
CA VAL A 94 10.80 12.24 4.03
C VAL A 94 9.77 13.16 4.69
N THR A 95 8.78 13.63 3.93
CA THR A 95 7.69 14.47 4.43
C THR A 95 6.82 13.73 5.45
N ALA A 96 6.55 12.43 5.23
CA ALA A 96 5.77 11.62 6.17
C ALA A 96 6.44 11.49 7.55
N PHE A 97 7.76 11.62 7.63
CA PHE A 97 8.51 11.68 8.88
C PHE A 97 8.65 13.09 9.47
N GLY A 98 7.97 14.09 8.89
CA GLY A 98 7.98 15.48 9.35
C GLY A 98 9.23 16.26 8.98
N GLN A 99 10.04 15.75 8.04
CA GLN A 99 11.27 16.40 7.59
C GLN A 99 11.03 17.19 6.29
N GLN A 100 11.84 18.23 6.07
CA GLN A 100 11.85 18.97 4.80
C GLN A 100 12.73 18.24 3.77
N PRO A 101 12.19 17.88 2.59
CA PRO A 101 12.96 17.18 1.56
C PRO A 101 14.08 18.03 0.97
N SER A 102 15.26 17.43 0.81
CA SER A 102 16.37 18.06 0.10
C SER A 102 16.03 18.35 -1.38
N HIS A 103 16.40 19.53 -1.86
CA HIS A 103 16.31 19.89 -3.28
C HIS A 103 17.30 19.10 -4.16
N LEU A 104 18.45 18.68 -3.61
CA LEU A 104 19.42 17.86 -4.33
C LEU A 104 19.05 16.38 -4.24
N GLY A 105 18.91 15.72 -5.40
CA GLY A 105 18.43 14.33 -5.50
C GLY A 105 19.29 13.31 -4.72
N SER A 106 20.62 13.38 -4.82
CA SER A 106 21.52 12.48 -4.10
C SER A 106 21.37 12.60 -2.58
N ARG A 107 21.25 13.84 -2.07
CA ARG A 107 20.98 14.11 -0.65
C ARG A 107 19.60 13.65 -0.24
N LEU A 108 18.60 13.77 -1.11
CA LEU A 108 17.23 13.31 -0.84
C LEU A 108 17.17 11.78 -0.69
N THR A 109 17.86 11.03 -1.56
CA THR A 109 17.94 9.57 -1.45
C THR A 109 18.61 9.14 -0.15
N ALA A 110 19.75 9.75 0.21
CA ALA A 110 20.43 9.49 1.47
C ALA A 110 19.56 9.86 2.68
N GLN A 111 18.89 11.02 2.64
CA GLN A 111 17.96 11.48 3.67
C GLN A 111 16.80 10.50 3.87
N THR A 112 16.28 9.93 2.78
CA THR A 112 15.21 8.92 2.86
C THR A 112 15.66 7.68 3.61
N GLY A 113 16.84 7.16 3.29
CA GLY A 113 17.42 6.00 3.97
C GLY A 113 17.63 6.25 5.46
N LEU A 114 18.18 7.41 5.83
CA LEU A 114 18.37 7.82 7.22
C LEU A 114 17.03 7.98 7.96
N ALA A 115 16.02 8.57 7.32
CA ALA A 115 14.72 8.76 7.95
C ALA A 115 14.02 7.42 8.22
N LEU A 116 14.11 6.46 7.28
CA LEU A 116 13.59 5.10 7.46
C LEU A 116 14.31 4.35 8.58
N ALA A 117 15.65 4.46 8.64
CA ALA A 117 16.44 3.85 9.70
C ALA A 117 16.11 4.45 11.08
N ALA A 118 16.02 5.78 11.19
CA ALA A 118 15.68 6.46 12.44
C ALA A 118 14.27 6.09 12.94
N GLU A 119 13.28 5.98 12.07
CA GLU A 119 11.93 5.55 12.45
C GLU A 119 11.94 4.15 13.11
N ARG A 120 12.80 3.27 12.60
CA ARG A 120 12.98 1.90 13.07
C ARG A 120 13.80 1.80 14.35
N GLU A 121 15.02 2.31 14.29
CA GLU A 121 16.03 2.10 15.32
C GLU A 121 15.81 3.01 16.53
N GLU A 122 15.37 4.25 16.31
CA GLU A 122 15.19 5.23 17.39
C GLU A 122 13.76 5.21 17.95
N ARG A 123 12.75 5.06 17.08
CA ARG A 123 11.33 5.13 17.48
C ARG A 123 10.68 3.77 17.65
N GLY A 124 11.34 2.67 17.25
CA GLY A 124 10.80 1.32 17.34
C GLY A 124 9.59 1.08 16.45
N ARG A 125 9.38 1.91 15.42
CA ARG A 125 8.23 1.85 14.51
C ARG A 125 8.63 1.31 13.16
N THR A 126 7.80 0.46 12.57
CA THR A 126 8.00 -0.06 11.23
C THR A 126 7.31 0.86 10.21
N PRO A 127 8.05 1.48 9.28
CA PRO A 127 7.43 2.18 8.16
C PRO A 127 6.65 1.20 7.25
N VAL A 128 5.46 1.60 6.85
CA VAL A 128 4.61 0.86 5.92
C VAL A 128 4.32 1.76 4.72
N LEU A 129 5.00 1.51 3.61
CA LEU A 129 4.81 2.22 2.35
C LEU A 129 3.72 1.50 1.54
N VAL A 130 2.67 2.22 1.18
CA VAL A 130 1.59 1.70 0.35
C VAL A 130 1.48 2.57 -0.89
N LEU A 131 1.70 1.97 -2.06
CA LEU A 131 1.50 2.61 -3.36
C LEU A 131 0.22 2.06 -3.98
N ASP A 132 -0.83 2.88 -3.99
CA ASP A 132 -2.05 2.58 -4.74
C ASP A 132 -1.84 2.90 -6.22
N GLU A 133 -2.65 2.30 -7.07
CA GLU A 133 -2.51 2.39 -8.53
C GLU A 133 -1.08 2.12 -9.04
N ALA A 134 -0.34 1.23 -8.37
CA ALA A 134 1.05 0.88 -8.67
C ALA A 134 1.26 0.32 -10.10
N HIS A 135 0.18 -0.04 -10.79
CA HIS A 135 0.20 -0.38 -12.22
C HIS A 135 0.58 0.81 -13.13
N LEU A 136 0.56 2.04 -12.61
CA LEU A 136 0.98 3.28 -13.28
C LEU A 136 2.46 3.63 -13.03
N LEU A 137 3.16 2.90 -12.15
CA LEU A 137 4.57 3.15 -11.87
C LEU A 137 5.44 2.81 -13.08
N SER A 138 6.44 3.65 -13.34
CA SER A 138 7.48 3.34 -14.32
C SER A 138 8.44 2.26 -13.79
N TYR A 139 9.22 1.65 -14.68
CA TYR A 139 10.27 0.69 -14.30
C TYR A 139 11.31 1.32 -13.36
N GLU A 140 11.65 2.58 -13.58
CA GLU A 140 12.61 3.31 -12.73
C GLU A 140 12.07 3.49 -11.31
N GLN A 141 10.76 3.76 -11.16
CA GLN A 141 10.14 3.87 -9.85
C GLN A 141 10.05 2.52 -9.13
N LEU A 142 9.72 1.45 -9.86
CA LEU A 142 9.72 0.09 -9.31
C LEU A 142 11.12 -0.34 -8.85
N GLU A 143 12.15 0.02 -9.61
CA GLU A 143 13.54 -0.23 -9.22
C GLU A 143 13.96 0.62 -8.01
N ALA A 144 13.54 1.88 -7.94
CA ALA A 144 13.75 2.71 -6.75
C ALA A 144 13.09 2.11 -5.49
N ILE A 145 11.89 1.54 -5.63
CA ILE A 145 11.21 0.81 -4.55
C ILE A 145 12.04 -0.41 -4.12
N ARG A 146 12.59 -1.18 -5.07
CA ARG A 146 13.51 -2.29 -4.77
C ARG A 146 14.71 -1.82 -3.94
N MET A 147 15.31 -0.68 -4.30
CA MET A 147 16.41 -0.06 -3.57
C MET A 147 16.03 0.35 -2.15
N LEU A 148 14.85 0.96 -1.98
CA LEU A 148 14.35 1.37 -0.66
C LEU A 148 14.15 0.20 0.30
N THR A 149 13.83 -0.98 -0.21
CA THR A 149 13.60 -2.20 0.59
C THR A 149 14.88 -3.00 0.84
N ASN A 150 16.03 -2.51 0.40
CA ASN A 150 17.31 -3.19 0.56
C ASN A 150 18.22 -2.45 1.55
N THR A 151 18.41 -3.01 2.75
CA THR A 151 19.39 -2.53 3.73
C THR A 151 20.20 -3.69 4.31
N ALA A 152 21.37 -3.37 4.88
CA ALA A 152 22.22 -4.32 5.61
C ALA A 152 22.54 -5.63 4.85
N MET A 153 23.01 -5.54 3.60
CA MET A 153 23.37 -6.70 2.76
C MET A 153 22.24 -7.74 2.65
N ASP A 154 21.02 -7.28 2.36
CA ASP A 154 19.82 -8.11 2.20
C ASP A 154 19.32 -8.84 3.48
N GLN A 155 19.87 -8.56 4.67
CA GLN A 155 19.44 -9.23 5.91
C GLN A 155 18.19 -8.63 6.56
N ASP A 156 17.89 -7.35 6.31
CA ASP A 156 16.71 -6.68 6.85
C ASP A 156 16.17 -5.64 5.86
N SER A 157 14.85 -5.50 5.77
CA SER A 157 14.19 -4.48 4.95
C SER A 157 13.74 -3.34 5.85
N PRO A 158 14.11 -2.07 5.61
CA PRO A 158 13.84 -0.94 6.51
C PRO A 158 12.34 -0.60 6.61
N LEU A 159 11.51 -1.13 5.71
CA LEU A 159 10.08 -0.89 5.64
C LEU A 159 9.33 -2.10 5.10
N SER A 160 8.02 -2.17 5.34
CA SER A 160 7.11 -3.00 4.53
C SER A 160 6.58 -2.21 3.35
N CYS A 161 6.51 -2.83 2.16
CA CYS A 161 6.05 -2.16 0.95
C CYS A 161 4.86 -2.92 0.33
N LEU A 162 3.76 -2.24 0.06
CA LEU A 162 2.60 -2.79 -0.61
C LEU A 162 2.34 -2.08 -1.94
N LEU A 163 2.45 -2.83 -3.03
CA LEU A 163 2.09 -2.40 -4.38
C LEU A 163 0.67 -2.88 -4.70
N VAL A 164 -0.26 -1.93 -4.84
CA VAL A 164 -1.67 -2.20 -5.07
C VAL A 164 -2.04 -1.72 -6.45
N GLY A 165 -2.62 -2.57 -7.30
CA GLY A 165 -2.93 -2.16 -8.66
C GLY A 165 -3.82 -3.10 -9.45
N GLN A 166 -3.94 -2.82 -10.75
CA GLN A 166 -4.69 -3.65 -11.68
C GLN A 166 -3.88 -4.88 -12.13
N PRO A 167 -4.49 -5.88 -12.79
CA PRO A 167 -3.79 -7.09 -13.23
C PRO A 167 -2.59 -6.84 -14.17
N THR A 168 -2.53 -5.69 -14.83
CA THR A 168 -1.37 -5.23 -15.61
C THR A 168 -0.10 -5.14 -14.78
N LEU A 169 -0.18 -4.74 -13.50
CA LEU A 169 0.96 -4.72 -12.58
C LEU A 169 1.59 -6.10 -12.44
N ARG A 170 0.79 -7.16 -12.28
CA ARG A 170 1.30 -8.53 -12.19
C ARG A 170 2.04 -8.95 -13.46
N ARG A 171 1.62 -8.47 -14.63
CA ARG A 171 2.31 -8.75 -15.90
C ARG A 171 3.64 -7.99 -15.96
N THR A 172 3.63 -6.72 -15.56
CA THR A 172 4.83 -5.88 -15.44
C THR A 172 5.88 -6.51 -14.52
N MET A 173 5.48 -6.96 -13.33
CA MET A 173 6.37 -7.60 -12.36
C MET A 173 7.09 -8.86 -12.88
N LYS A 174 6.54 -9.53 -13.91
CA LYS A 174 7.15 -10.71 -14.54
C LYS A 174 8.19 -10.39 -15.61
N LEU A 175 8.37 -9.12 -15.96
CA LEU A 175 9.36 -8.72 -16.96
C LEU A 175 10.77 -8.95 -16.43
N ALA A 176 11.68 -9.37 -17.31
CA ALA A 176 13.06 -9.69 -16.94
C ALA A 176 13.79 -8.52 -16.25
N VAL A 177 13.50 -7.28 -16.66
CA VAL A 177 14.07 -6.06 -16.05
C VAL A 177 13.67 -5.88 -14.57
N LEU A 178 12.55 -6.47 -14.15
CA LEU A 178 12.07 -6.41 -12.75
C LEU A 178 12.30 -7.72 -11.98
N ALA A 179 13.08 -8.67 -12.52
CA ALA A 179 13.30 -9.96 -11.88
C ALA A 179 13.84 -9.84 -10.44
N ALA A 180 14.72 -8.86 -10.18
CA ALA A 180 15.27 -8.62 -8.86
C ALA A 180 14.22 -8.10 -7.85
N LEU A 181 13.28 -7.25 -8.30
CA LEU A 181 12.17 -6.81 -7.45
C LEU A 181 11.21 -7.98 -7.21
N GLU A 182 10.89 -8.73 -8.26
CA GLU A 182 9.99 -9.88 -8.19
C GLU A 182 10.51 -10.95 -7.23
N GLN A 183 11.81 -11.26 -7.23
CA GLN A 183 12.40 -12.19 -6.26
C GLN A 183 12.20 -11.77 -4.79
N ARG A 184 12.11 -10.46 -4.51
CA ARG A 184 11.91 -9.92 -3.16
C ARG A 184 10.44 -9.75 -2.79
N THR A 185 9.53 -9.84 -3.76
CA THR A 185 8.09 -9.88 -3.50
C THR A 185 7.78 -11.17 -2.76
N ALA A 186 7.47 -11.10 -1.46
CA ALA A 186 7.10 -12.25 -0.64
C ALA A 186 5.61 -12.56 -0.79
N LEU A 187 4.78 -11.52 -0.83
CA LEU A 187 3.33 -11.67 -1.00
C LEU A 187 2.92 -11.39 -2.45
N ARG A 188 2.20 -12.32 -3.06
CA ARG A 188 1.44 -12.10 -4.29
C ARG A 188 0.00 -12.50 -4.07
N TYR A 189 -0.91 -11.58 -4.27
CA TYR A 189 -2.33 -11.87 -4.21
C TYR A 189 -3.07 -11.25 -5.39
N THR A 190 -3.89 -12.05 -6.05
CA THR A 190 -4.86 -11.56 -7.04
C THR A 190 -6.23 -11.71 -6.43
N MET A 191 -6.80 -10.57 -6.04
CA MET A 191 -8.15 -10.46 -5.54
C MET A 191 -9.13 -10.73 -6.70
N PRO A 192 -9.97 -11.78 -6.61
CA PRO A 192 -11.00 -12.03 -7.60
C PRO A 192 -12.04 -10.91 -7.57
N GLY A 193 -12.77 -10.74 -8.68
CA GLY A 193 -14.00 -9.96 -8.66
C GLY A 193 -15.02 -10.59 -7.71
N MET A 194 -15.91 -9.77 -7.14
CA MET A 194 -17.04 -10.28 -6.36
C MET A 194 -17.94 -11.13 -7.25
N THR A 195 -18.33 -12.29 -6.74
CA THR A 195 -19.29 -13.17 -7.42
C THR A 195 -20.72 -12.60 -7.30
N ALA A 196 -21.62 -13.03 -8.19
CA ALA A 196 -23.02 -12.59 -8.14
C ALA A 196 -23.71 -12.89 -6.79
N SER A 197 -23.35 -13.99 -6.14
CA SER A 197 -23.83 -14.34 -4.79
C SER A 197 -23.34 -13.36 -3.73
N GLU A 198 -22.14 -12.81 -3.91
CA GLU A 198 -21.53 -11.86 -2.99
C GLU A 198 -22.10 -10.44 -3.20
N THR A 199 -22.45 -10.08 -4.43
CA THR A 199 -23.10 -8.78 -4.73
C THR A 199 -24.61 -8.74 -4.44
N GLY A 200 -25.24 -9.91 -4.25
CA GLY A 200 -26.68 -10.03 -4.05
C GLY A 200 -27.14 -10.06 -2.58
N SER A 201 -26.21 -9.88 -1.62
CA SER A 201 -26.47 -9.90 -0.17
C SER A 201 -26.73 -8.51 0.38
#